data_AF-A0A401Y0T3-F1
#
_entry.id   AF-A0A401Y0T3-F1
#
_cell.length_a   1.000
_cell.length_b   1.000
_cell.length_c   1.000
_cell.angle_alpha   90.00
_cell.angle_beta   90.00
_cell.angle_gamma   90.00
#
_symmetry.space_group_name_H-M   'P 1'
#
loop_
_entity.id
_entity.type
_entity.pdbx_description
1 polymer ?
#
loop_
_entity_poly.entity_id
_entity_poly.type
_entity_poly.pdbx_seq_one_letter_code
_entity_poly.pdbx_strand_id
1 'polypeptide(L)'
;MSRMTAEPGVRFGIANGLLVAALLTASVARLDAPAMEVVAVAAAGVVAVGLSTTMTAGLGVIAWAWFTGFVENDFGQLTLAHDDLRRLAVFVLVTPAVAAVARRCPR
;
A
#
# COMPACT_ATOMS: atom_id res chain seq x y z
N MET A 1 -6.26 14.13 19.00
CA MET A 1 -6.84 12.91 18.38
C MET A 1 -8.15 12.58 19.06
N SER A 2 -9.26 12.49 18.32
CA SER A 2 -10.55 12.07 18.87
C SER A 2 -10.52 10.57 19.22
N ARG A 3 -11.34 10.11 20.19
CA ARG A 3 -11.38 8.70 20.62
C ARG A 3 -11.57 7.71 19.45
N MET A 4 -12.27 8.12 18.39
CA MET A 4 -12.50 7.28 17.20
C MET A 4 -11.20 7.00 16.42
N THR A 5 -10.28 7.97 16.32
CA THR A 5 -9.01 7.79 15.59
C THR A 5 -7.99 6.91 16.32
N ALA A 6 -8.26 6.53 17.56
CA ALA A 6 -7.43 5.58 18.30
C ALA A 6 -7.74 4.12 17.94
N GLU A 7 -8.93 3.85 17.40
CA GLU A 7 -9.35 2.49 17.06
C GLU A 7 -8.52 1.93 15.89
N PRO A 8 -7.87 0.76 16.05
CA PRO A 8 -7.02 0.18 15.00
C PRO A 8 -7.73 0.01 13.66
N GLY A 9 -9.01 -0.41 13.68
CA GLY A 9 -9.82 -0.59 12.47
C GLY A 9 -10.05 0.72 11.71
N VAL A 10 -10.38 1.80 12.41
CA VAL A 10 -10.57 3.13 11.81
C VAL A 10 -9.27 3.62 11.16
N ARG A 11 -8.13 3.45 11.84
CA ARG A 11 -6.82 3.85 11.30
C ARG A 11 -6.44 3.05 10.06
N PHE A 12 -6.74 1.75 10.05
CA PHE A 12 -6.56 0.89 8.88
C PHE A 12 -7.44 1.32 7.71
N GLY A 13 -8.70 1.68 7.97
CA GLY A 13 -9.60 2.24 6.95
C GLY A 13 -9.09 3.56 6.36
N ILE A 14 -8.63 4.48 7.21
CA ILE A 14 -8.01 5.74 6.77
C ILE A 14 -6.77 5.47 5.91
N ALA A 15 -5.91 4.54 6.33
CA ALA A 15 -4.71 4.17 5.57
C ALA A 15 -5.06 3.63 4.17
N ASN A 16 -6.10 2.81 4.05
CA ASN A 16 -6.60 2.34 2.74
C ASN A 16 -7.10 3.50 1.87
N GLY A 17 -7.88 4.42 2.43
CA GLY A 17 -8.34 5.60 1.69
C GLY A 17 -7.19 6.47 1.17
N LEU A 18 -6.15 6.67 2.00
CA LEU A 18 -4.95 7.41 1.60
C LEU A 18 -4.13 6.69 0.54
N LEU A 19 -4.02 5.35 0.61
CA LEU A 19 -3.38 4.54 -0.43
C LEU A 19 -4.09 4.72 -1.78
N VAL A 20 -5.42 4.62 -1.81
CA VAL A 20 -6.20 4.83 -3.03
C VAL A 20 -6.00 6.25 -3.56
N ALA A 21 -6.04 7.27 -2.69
CA ALA A 21 -5.77 8.65 -3.09
C ALA A 21 -4.38 8.83 -3.72
N ALA A 22 -3.35 8.17 -3.18
CA ALA A 22 -2.00 8.19 -3.74
C ALA A 22 -1.94 7.55 -5.13
N LEU A 23 -2.57 6.40 -5.33
CA LEU A 23 -2.64 5.73 -6.63
C LEU A 23 -3.39 6.56 -7.68
N LEU A 24 -4.53 7.16 -7.31
CA LEU A 24 -5.26 8.07 -8.19
C LEU A 24 -4.43 9.30 -8.56
N THR A 25 -3.69 9.85 -7.60
CA THR A 25 -2.78 10.98 -7.86
C THR A 25 -1.66 10.60 -8.83
N ALA A 26 -1.05 9.42 -8.66
CA ALA A 26 -0.05 8.88 -9.58
C ALA A 26 -0.63 8.65 -10.98
N SER A 27 -1.86 8.16 -11.09
CA SER A 27 -2.56 8.02 -12.36
C SER A 27 -2.81 9.37 -13.04
N VAL A 28 -3.23 10.39 -12.29
CA VAL A 28 -3.42 11.75 -12.84
C VAL A 28 -2.08 12.32 -13.34
N ALA A 29 -0.99 12.02 -12.63
CA ALA A 29 0.37 12.37 -13.03
C ALA A 29 0.91 11.53 -14.22
N ARG A 30 0.14 10.56 -14.71
CA ARG A 30 0.48 9.67 -15.83
C ARG A 30 1.80 8.93 -15.62
N LEU A 31 2.04 8.48 -14.39
CA LEU A 31 3.19 7.63 -14.10
C LEU A 31 3.10 6.32 -14.87
N ASP A 32 4.25 5.79 -15.29
CA ASP A 32 4.35 4.46 -15.86
C ASP A 32 4.19 3.37 -14.79
N ALA A 33 4.02 2.12 -15.22
CA ALA A 33 3.78 1.00 -14.30
C ALA A 33 4.89 0.82 -13.25
N PRO A 34 6.20 0.88 -13.59
CA PRO A 34 7.25 0.79 -12.57
C PRO A 34 7.17 1.91 -11.53
N ALA A 35 6.91 3.16 -11.94
CA ALA A 35 6.76 4.26 -10.99
C ALA A 35 5.49 4.10 -10.14
N MET A 36 4.38 3.60 -10.70
CA MET A 36 3.18 3.28 -9.93
C MET A 36 3.42 2.18 -8.89
N GLU A 37 4.23 1.16 -9.21
CA GLU A 37 4.60 0.09 -8.29
C GLU A 37 5.33 0.65 -7.07
N VAL A 38 6.31 1.52 -7.32
CA VAL A 38 7.06 2.22 -6.26
C VAL A 38 6.13 3.09 -5.41
N VAL A 39 5.23 3.86 -6.03
CA VAL A 39 4.25 4.67 -5.30
C VAL A 39 3.34 3.79 -4.45
N ALA A 40 2.85 2.66 -4.96
CA ALA A 40 1.96 1.77 -4.24
C ALA A 40 2.61 1.26 -2.94
N VAL A 41 3.84 0.74 -3.03
CA VAL A 41 4.59 0.24 -1.87
C VAL A 41 4.97 1.36 -0.91
N ALA A 42 5.47 2.48 -1.44
CA ALA A 42 5.89 3.62 -0.62
C ALA A 42 4.70 4.22 0.14
N ALA A 43 3.59 4.48 -0.55
CA ALA A 43 2.37 4.98 0.04
C ALA A 43 1.85 4.02 1.10
N ALA A 44 1.72 2.73 0.80
CA ALA A 44 1.28 1.72 1.76
C ALA A 44 2.13 1.70 3.04
N GLY A 45 3.45 1.79 2.91
CA GLY A 45 4.36 1.84 4.05
C GLY A 45 4.22 3.11 4.88
N VAL A 46 4.16 4.27 4.21
CA VAL A 46 4.04 5.58 4.86
C VAL A 46 2.71 5.73 5.61
N VAL A 47 1.59 5.32 5.01
CA VAL A 47 0.27 5.40 5.67
C VAL A 47 0.15 4.40 6.82
N ALA A 48 0.97 3.34 6.83
CA ALA A 48 0.96 2.30 7.85
C ALA A 48 1.85 2.58 9.08
N VAL A 49 2.46 3.76 9.18
CA VAL A 49 3.33 4.18 10.32
C VAL A 49 2.66 3.96 11.68
N GLY A 50 1.33 4.08 11.75
CA GLY A 50 0.56 3.91 12.97
C GLY A 50 0.08 2.49 13.30
N LEU A 51 0.24 1.53 12.40
CA LEU A 51 -0.45 0.25 12.46
C LEU A 51 0.42 -0.88 13.04
N SER A 52 -0.20 -1.96 13.49
CA SER A 52 0.53 -3.18 13.85
C SER A 52 1.21 -3.79 12.61
N THR A 53 2.28 -4.56 12.81
CA THR A 53 2.99 -5.21 11.70
C THR A 53 2.07 -6.07 10.83
N THR A 54 1.13 -6.80 11.45
CA THR A 54 0.14 -7.62 10.72
C THR A 54 -0.76 -6.77 9.83
N MET A 55 -1.25 -5.63 10.34
CA MET A 55 -2.04 -4.69 9.55
C MET A 55 -1.21 -4.04 8.45
N THR A 56 0.07 -3.72 8.71
CA THR A 56 0.98 -3.21 7.68
C THR A 56 1.23 -4.22 6.56
N ALA A 57 1.43 -5.50 6.90
CA ALA A 57 1.53 -6.57 5.91
C ALA A 57 0.23 -6.73 5.10
N GLY A 58 -0.93 -6.64 5.78
CA GLY A 58 -2.24 -6.62 5.12
C GLY A 58 -2.42 -5.46 4.15
N LEU A 59 -1.92 -4.26 4.48
CA LEU A 59 -1.87 -3.14 3.54
C LEU A 59 -0.94 -3.41 2.35
N GLY A 60 0.16 -4.13 2.55
CA GLY A 60 1.01 -4.61 1.46
C GLY A 60 0.23 -5.49 0.48
N VAL A 61 -0.54 -6.46 0.99
CA VAL A 61 -1.44 -7.29 0.16
C VAL A 61 -2.45 -6.43 -0.60
N ILE A 62 -3.08 -5.46 0.07
CA ILE A 62 -4.09 -4.59 -0.57
C ILE A 62 -3.44 -3.71 -1.65
N ALA A 63 -2.26 -3.14 -1.38
CA ALA A 63 -1.53 -2.36 -2.37
C ALA A 63 -1.12 -3.20 -3.57
N TRP A 64 -0.70 -4.45 -3.36
CA TRP A 64 -0.45 -5.40 -4.44
C TRP A 64 -1.70 -5.67 -5.25
N ALA A 65 -2.85 -5.88 -4.60
CA ALA A 65 -4.10 -6.15 -5.27
C ALA A 65 -4.56 -4.95 -6.13
N TRP A 66 -4.42 -3.73 -5.64
CA TRP A 66 -4.70 -2.52 -6.43
C TRP A 66 -3.76 -2.36 -7.61
N PHE A 67 -2.47 -2.52 -7.39
CA PHE A 67 -1.47 -2.41 -8.46
C PHE A 67 -1.68 -3.49 -9.54
N THR A 68 -1.73 -4.76 -9.14
CA THR A 68 -1.89 -5.88 -10.08
C THR A 68 -3.23 -5.82 -10.79
N GLY A 69 -4.31 -5.50 -10.05
CA GLY A 69 -5.66 -5.50 -10.61
C GLY A 69 -5.99 -4.34 -11.54
N PHE A 70 -5.36 -3.17 -11.37
CA PHE A 70 -5.76 -1.96 -12.09
C PHE A 70 -4.61 -1.26 -12.84
N VAL A 71 -3.36 -1.64 -12.60
CA VAL A 71 -2.19 -1.08 -13.29
C VAL A 71 -1.60 -2.11 -14.24
N GLU A 72 -1.42 -3.36 -13.79
CA GLU A 72 -0.90 -4.43 -14.65
C GLU A 72 -1.98 -5.09 -15.49
N ASN A 73 -3.09 -5.41 -14.84
CA ASN A 73 -4.26 -6.02 -15.47
C ASN A 73 -5.40 -5.01 -15.55
N ASP A 74 -6.42 -5.38 -16.30
CA ASP A 74 -7.64 -4.60 -16.43
C ASP A 74 -8.73 -5.08 -15.45
N PHE A 75 -9.64 -4.17 -15.12
CA PHE A 75 -10.89 -4.44 -14.39
C PHE A 75 -10.75 -5.11 -13.01
N GLY A 76 -9.62 -4.95 -12.33
CA GLY A 76 -9.39 -5.49 -11.00
C GLY A 76 -8.99 -6.96 -10.97
N GLN A 77 -8.57 -7.54 -12.10
CA GLN A 77 -8.20 -8.95 -12.17
C GLN A 77 -6.90 -9.22 -11.39
N LEU A 78 -7.01 -10.09 -10.39
CA LEU A 78 -5.85 -10.62 -9.66
C LEU A 78 -5.45 -11.97 -10.25
N THR A 79 -4.16 -12.18 -10.47
CA THR A 79 -3.64 -13.49 -10.85
C THR A 79 -2.63 -13.98 -9.81
N LEU A 80 -2.39 -15.28 -9.84
CA LEU A 80 -1.33 -15.94 -9.06
C LEU A 80 -0.27 -16.52 -10.00
N ALA A 81 -0.05 -15.86 -11.14
CA ALA A 81 1.09 -16.13 -11.98
C ALA A 81 2.39 -15.94 -11.19
N HIS A 82 3.49 -16.54 -11.67
CA HIS A 82 4.75 -16.56 -10.93
C HIS A 82 5.26 -15.15 -10.58
N ASP A 83 5.16 -14.22 -11.53
CA ASP A 83 5.58 -12.83 -11.32
C ASP A 83 4.67 -12.07 -10.37
N ASP A 84 3.35 -12.33 -10.40
CA ASP A 84 2.40 -11.73 -9.46
C ASP A 84 2.63 -12.21 -8.03
N LEU A 85 2.96 -13.50 -7.84
CA LEU A 85 3.35 -14.04 -6.54
C LEU A 85 4.65 -13.42 -6.03
N ARG A 86 5.61 -13.18 -6.92
CA ARG A 86 6.85 -12.46 -6.56
C ARG A 86 6.54 -11.03 -6.13
N ARG A 87 5.69 -10.31 -6.86
CA ARG A 87 5.27 -8.95 -6.47
C ARG A 87 4.51 -8.95 -5.16
N LEU A 88 3.58 -9.89 -4.95
CA LEU A 88 2.90 -10.04 -3.68
C LEU A 88 3.89 -10.20 -2.52
N ALA A 89 4.89 -11.08 -2.67
CA ALA A 89 5.93 -11.26 -1.67
C ALA A 89 6.73 -9.96 -1.44
N VAL A 90 7.10 -9.24 -2.50
CA VAL A 90 7.78 -7.94 -2.40
C VAL A 90 6.92 -6.94 -1.65
N PHE A 91 5.65 -6.76 -2.00
CA PHE A 91 4.75 -5.82 -1.35
C PHE A 91 4.56 -6.16 0.14
N VAL A 92 4.35 -7.43 0.47
CA VAL A 92 4.15 -7.90 1.86
C VAL A 92 5.40 -7.70 2.72
N LEU A 93 6.60 -7.86 2.16
CA LEU A 93 7.86 -7.74 2.91
C LEU A 93 8.39 -6.31 2.96
N VAL A 94 8.30 -5.57 1.86
CA VAL A 94 8.86 -4.22 1.74
C VAL A 94 7.96 -3.19 2.40
N THR A 95 6.63 -3.35 2.38
CA THR A 95 5.71 -2.40 3.03
C THR A 95 6.01 -2.24 4.54
N PRO A 96 6.20 -3.32 5.33
CA PRO A 96 6.67 -3.22 6.71
C PRO A 96 8.05 -2.56 6.84
N ALA A 97 8.98 -2.81 5.92
CA ALA A 97 10.30 -2.19 5.94
C ALA A 97 10.21 -0.67 5.73
N VAL A 98 9.43 -0.22 4.74
CA VAL A 98 9.15 1.20 4.49
C VAL A 98 8.47 1.83 5.70
N ALA A 99 7.46 1.16 6.29
CA ALA A 99 6.80 1.66 7.49
C ALA A 99 7.77 1.78 8.67
N ALA A 100 8.69 0.83 8.84
CA ALA A 100 9.71 0.86 9.88
C ALA A 100 10.68 2.03 9.68
N VAL A 101 11.10 2.31 8.44
CA VAL A 101 11.92 3.49 8.11
C VAL A 101 11.16 4.78 8.37
N ALA A 102 9.90 4.88 7.90
CA ALA A 102 9.07 6.05 8.06
C ALA A 102 8.75 6.38 9.54
N ARG A 103 8.70 5.37 10.41
CA ARG A 103 8.60 5.55 11.88
C ARG A 103 9.87 6.13 12.51
N ARG A 104 11.03 5.89 11.90
CA ARG A 104 12.34 6.31 12.42
C ARG A 104 12.73 7.72 11.96
N CYS A 105 12.15 8.24 10.89
CA CYS A 105 12.32 9.65 10.52
C CYS A 105 11.45 10.51 11.46
N PRO A 106 12.05 11.31 12.37
CA PRO A 106 11.28 12.26 13.17
C PRO A 106 10.62 13.29 12.25
N ARG A 107 9.35 13.60 12.53
CA ARG A 107 8.64 14.73 11.92
C ARG A 107 9.04 16.03 12.60
#